data_AF-A0A4P7WTZ4-F1
#
_entry.id   AF-A0A4P7WTZ4-F1
#
_cell.length_a   1.000
_cell.length_b   1.000
_cell.length_c   1.000
_cell.angle_alpha   90.00
_cell.angle_beta   90.00
_cell.angle_gamma   90.00
#
_symmetry.space_group_name_H-M   'P 1'
#
loop_
_entity.id
_entity.type
_entity.pdbx_description
1 polymer ?
#
loop_
_entity_poly.entity_id
_entity_poly.type
_entity_poly.pdbx_seq_one_letter_code
_entity_poly.pdbx_strand_id
1 'polypeptide(L)'
;MGLFDTLKKKRKTSQNKNLGPTFLENKVEQITNPKKLHSHEWKRGLKTESGGTFFKIKYYGQRQSKHKNLIVQTKFAPSKIYAVDVSNNEAFLLFDGCIHGYNAMFCDKYTKQQIENRSADKIYTSENGDNEF
;
A
#
# COMPACT_ATOMS: atom_id res chain seq x y z
N MET A 1 39.16 -6.83 -29.78
CA MET A 1 37.86 -6.13 -29.81
C MET A 1 36.78 -7.18 -30.01
N GLY A 2 36.01 -7.50 -28.95
CA GLY A 2 35.06 -8.62 -28.95
C GLY A 2 33.69 -8.23 -29.50
N LEU A 3 33.19 -9.03 -30.45
CA LEU A 3 31.88 -8.92 -31.14
C LEU A 3 30.70 -9.46 -30.30
N PHE A 4 30.55 -9.01 -29.05
CA PHE A 4 29.41 -9.40 -28.21
C PHE A 4 28.73 -8.23 -27.48
N ASP A 5 28.82 -7.02 -28.03
CA ASP A 5 27.94 -5.93 -27.65
C ASP A 5 26.77 -5.90 -28.64
N THR A 6 25.58 -6.40 -28.24
CA THR A 6 24.27 -5.79 -28.53
C THR A 6 23.10 -6.72 -28.15
N LEU A 7 22.06 -6.07 -27.60
CA LEU A 7 20.71 -6.57 -27.27
C LEU A 7 20.52 -7.31 -25.93
N LYS A 8 20.88 -6.64 -24.82
CA LYS A 8 20.01 -6.73 -23.63
C LYS A 8 18.65 -6.11 -24.00
N LYS A 9 17.71 -6.93 -24.47
CA LYS A 9 16.30 -6.55 -24.65
C LYS A 9 15.82 -5.90 -23.34
N LYS A 10 15.65 -4.57 -23.33
CA LYS A 10 15.21 -3.84 -22.12
C LYS A 10 13.91 -4.49 -21.64
N ARG A 11 13.95 -5.14 -20.48
CA ARG A 11 12.76 -5.76 -19.89
C ARG A 11 11.73 -4.66 -19.64
N LYS A 12 10.49 -4.89 -20.06
CA LYS A 12 9.40 -3.95 -19.83
C LYS A 12 9.11 -3.92 -18.33
N THR A 13 9.19 -2.75 -17.70
CA THR A 13 8.86 -2.58 -16.29
C THR A 13 7.51 -1.88 -16.14
N SER A 14 7.03 -1.73 -14.90
CA SER A 14 5.86 -0.92 -14.60
C SER A 14 6.10 0.59 -14.60
N GLN A 15 7.29 1.05 -15.02
CA GLN A 15 7.62 2.47 -15.11
C GLN A 15 6.82 3.15 -16.23
N ASN A 16 6.15 4.24 -15.89
CA ASN A 16 5.43 5.13 -16.80
C ASN A 16 5.51 6.57 -16.29
N LYS A 17 4.84 7.51 -16.97
CA LYS A 17 4.82 8.93 -16.61
C LYS A 17 3.85 9.26 -15.46
N ASN A 18 3.09 8.28 -14.96
CA ASN A 18 2.09 8.51 -13.92
C ASN A 18 2.80 8.65 -12.57
N LEU A 19 2.50 9.75 -11.88
CA LEU A 19 3.02 10.01 -10.54
C LEU A 19 2.26 9.14 -9.54
N GLY A 20 3.01 8.49 -8.66
CA GLY A 20 2.47 7.69 -7.56
C GLY A 20 2.17 8.53 -6.32
N PRO A 21 1.57 7.92 -5.30
CA PRO A 21 1.45 8.54 -3.99
C PRO A 21 2.84 8.80 -3.40
N THR A 22 3.13 10.06 -3.08
CA THR A 22 4.45 10.48 -2.56
C THR A 22 4.80 9.84 -1.22
N PHE A 23 3.80 9.54 -0.38
CA PHE A 23 4.02 8.87 0.90
C PHE A 23 4.48 7.39 0.78
N LEU A 24 4.46 6.84 -0.44
CA LEU A 24 5.03 5.51 -0.76
C LEU A 24 6.40 5.60 -1.42
N GLU A 25 6.98 6.79 -1.57
CA GLU A 25 8.34 6.95 -2.08
C GLU A 25 9.33 6.11 -1.26
N ASN A 26 10.31 5.51 -1.93
CA ASN A 26 11.29 4.55 -1.40
C ASN A 26 10.73 3.22 -0.84
N LYS A 27 9.42 3.10 -0.66
CA LYS A 27 8.72 1.89 -0.13
C LYS A 27 8.08 1.03 -1.22
N VAL A 28 8.54 1.24 -2.44
CA VAL A 28 8.00 0.59 -3.62
C VAL A 28 9.10 0.26 -4.62
N GLU A 29 8.82 -0.72 -5.47
CA GLU A 29 9.70 -1.13 -6.57
C GLU A 29 8.95 -1.33 -7.89
N GLN A 30 9.70 -1.29 -8.99
CA GLN A 30 9.15 -1.55 -10.32
C GLN A 30 8.88 -3.03 -10.50
N ILE A 31 7.72 -3.36 -11.05
CA ILE A 31 7.38 -4.74 -11.40
C ILE A 31 8.00 -5.06 -12.76
N THR A 32 8.74 -6.16 -12.85
CA THR A 32 9.28 -6.66 -14.12
C THR A 32 8.20 -7.43 -14.87
N ASN A 33 8.08 -7.19 -16.19
CA ASN A 33 7.10 -7.81 -17.08
C ASN A 33 5.66 -7.76 -16.51
N PRO A 34 5.13 -6.57 -16.18
CA PRO A 34 3.82 -6.47 -15.57
C PRO A 34 2.75 -7.01 -16.52
N LYS A 35 1.92 -7.94 -16.03
CA LYS A 35 0.71 -8.38 -16.73
C LYS A 35 -0.27 -7.20 -16.76
N LYS A 36 -0.77 -6.84 -17.95
CA LYS A 36 -1.79 -5.80 -18.21
C LYS A 36 -1.49 -4.49 -17.47
N LEU A 37 -0.55 -3.69 -17.99
CA LEU A 37 -0.30 -2.33 -17.49
C LEU A 37 -1.00 -1.33 -18.40
N HIS A 38 -2.05 -0.69 -17.89
CA HIS A 38 -2.73 0.36 -18.62
C HIS A 38 -1.93 1.68 -18.55
N SER A 39 -2.07 2.52 -19.58
CA SER A 39 -1.33 3.79 -19.69
C SER A 39 -1.65 4.78 -18.58
N HIS A 40 -2.83 4.68 -17.97
CA HIS A 40 -3.33 5.57 -16.90
C HIS A 40 -3.16 5.00 -15.49
N GLU A 41 -2.57 3.81 -15.33
CA GLU A 41 -2.38 3.20 -14.02
C GLU A 41 -1.01 3.54 -13.45
N TRP A 42 -0.91 3.71 -12.14
CA TRP A 42 0.37 3.61 -11.44
C TRP A 42 0.40 2.27 -10.70
N LYS A 43 1.42 1.45 -10.98
CA LYS A 43 1.53 0.09 -10.43
C LYS A 43 2.95 -0.20 -9.96
N ARG A 44 3.10 -0.58 -8.69
CA ARG A 44 4.39 -0.93 -8.06
C ARG A 44 4.23 -2.13 -7.12
N GLY A 45 5.34 -2.83 -6.85
CA GLY A 45 5.44 -3.77 -5.74
C GLY A 45 5.76 -3.03 -4.46
N LEU A 46 5.27 -3.50 -3.31
CA LEU A 46 5.62 -2.94 -2.00
C LEU A 46 6.96 -3.52 -1.54
N LYS A 47 7.77 -2.68 -0.89
CA LYS A 47 8.99 -3.12 -0.22
C LYS A 47 9.29 -2.26 1.01
N THR A 48 9.97 -2.84 2.00
CA THR A 48 10.63 -2.05 3.06
C THR A 48 11.88 -1.35 2.57
N GLU A 49 12.45 -0.47 3.39
CA GLU A 49 13.75 0.13 3.11
C GLU A 49 14.86 -0.94 3.09
N SER A 50 14.73 -1.97 3.95
CA SER A 50 15.60 -3.16 3.94
C SER A 50 15.34 -4.13 2.79
N GLY A 51 14.30 -3.90 1.96
CA GLY A 51 14.01 -4.67 0.76
C GLY A 51 13.15 -5.92 0.96
N GLY A 52 12.54 -6.11 2.13
CA GLY A 52 11.57 -7.17 2.35
C GLY A 52 10.23 -6.87 1.67
N THR A 53 9.58 -7.93 1.20
CA THR A 53 8.41 -7.85 0.30
C THR A 53 7.23 -8.69 0.78
N PHE A 54 7.29 -9.21 2.00
CA PHE A 54 6.27 -10.10 2.59
C PHE A 54 5.75 -9.49 3.88
N PHE A 55 4.43 -9.31 3.99
CA PHE A 55 3.85 -8.37 4.94
C PHE A 55 2.66 -8.91 5.72
N LYS A 56 2.57 -8.52 6.99
CA LYS A 56 1.33 -8.43 7.76
C LYS A 56 0.70 -7.06 7.52
N ILE A 57 -0.64 -7.02 7.45
CA ILE A 57 -1.38 -5.76 7.37
C ILE A 57 -1.96 -5.42 8.73
N LYS A 58 -1.51 -4.29 9.30
CA LYS A 58 -2.06 -3.71 10.52
C LYS A 58 -3.02 -2.58 10.19
N TYR A 59 -4.14 -2.47 10.89
CA TYR A 59 -5.12 -1.44 10.58
C TYR A 59 -5.90 -0.89 11.78
N TYR A 60 -6.26 0.38 11.68
CA TYR A 60 -7.36 1.00 12.42
C TYR A 60 -8.61 1.00 11.51
N GLY A 61 -9.74 0.55 12.04
CA GLY A 61 -10.99 0.46 11.30
C GLY A 61 -11.88 -0.70 11.75
N GLN A 62 -12.87 -1.01 10.92
CA GLN A 62 -13.80 -2.13 11.09
C GLN A 62 -13.80 -3.01 9.84
N ARG A 63 -14.16 -4.29 10.00
CA ARG A 63 -14.41 -5.18 8.86
C ARG A 63 -15.86 -5.03 8.44
N GLN A 64 -16.14 -4.98 7.14
CA GLN A 64 -17.51 -4.94 6.66
C GLN A 64 -18.15 -6.33 6.90
N SER A 65 -19.39 -6.37 7.40
CA SER A 65 -20.04 -7.62 7.86
C SER A 65 -20.34 -8.63 6.75
N LYS A 66 -20.75 -8.17 5.57
CA LYS A 66 -21.05 -8.95 4.35
C LYS A 66 -19.81 -9.19 3.48
N HIS A 67 -18.87 -8.25 3.47
CA HIS A 67 -17.65 -8.27 2.68
C HIS A 67 -16.48 -8.24 3.63
N LYS A 68 -16.23 -9.41 4.25
CA LYS A 68 -15.24 -9.50 5.31
C LYS A 68 -13.91 -9.00 4.81
N ASN A 69 -13.50 -9.28 3.57
CA ASN A 69 -12.28 -8.78 2.92
C ASN A 69 -12.06 -7.25 2.94
N LEU A 70 -13.06 -6.41 3.23
CA LEU A 70 -12.90 -4.95 3.24
C LEU A 70 -12.61 -4.38 4.65
N ILE A 71 -11.67 -3.43 4.72
CA ILE A 71 -11.45 -2.58 5.91
C ILE A 71 -12.18 -1.25 5.65
N VAL A 72 -13.05 -0.85 6.57
CA VAL A 72 -13.82 0.40 6.50
C VAL A 72 -13.53 1.29 7.71
N GLN A 73 -13.88 2.57 7.58
CA GLN A 73 -13.78 3.54 8.66
C GLN A 73 -14.65 3.19 9.87
N THR A 74 -14.35 3.79 11.02
CA THR A 74 -15.22 3.74 12.18
C THR A 74 -16.15 4.96 12.21
N LYS A 75 -17.07 5.02 13.16
CA LYS A 75 -17.84 6.26 13.43
C LYS A 75 -16.95 7.39 13.96
N PHE A 76 -15.82 7.06 14.58
CA PHE A 76 -14.91 8.05 15.16
C PHE A 76 -14.04 8.70 14.09
N ALA A 77 -13.47 7.91 13.17
CA ALA A 77 -12.55 8.43 12.17
C ALA A 77 -12.28 7.45 11.00
N PRO A 78 -11.73 7.95 9.88
CA PRO A 78 -11.23 7.15 8.76
C PRO A 78 -10.23 6.06 9.13
N SER A 79 -10.15 5.04 8.27
CA SER A 79 -9.22 3.93 8.40
C SER A 79 -7.76 4.37 8.31
N LYS A 80 -6.88 3.59 8.93
CA LYS A 80 -5.41 3.75 8.88
C LYS A 80 -4.80 2.38 8.65
N ILE A 81 -3.85 2.26 7.72
CA ILE A 81 -3.34 0.97 7.26
C ILE A 81 -1.82 1.02 7.19
N TYR A 82 -1.18 0.00 7.75
CA TYR A 82 0.25 -0.21 7.75
C TYR A 82 0.59 -1.57 7.15
N ALA A 83 1.67 -1.62 6.40
CA ALA A 83 2.40 -2.86 6.10
C ALA A 83 3.43 -3.07 7.20
N VAL A 84 3.59 -4.31 7.65
CA VAL A 84 4.59 -4.73 8.63
C VAL A 84 5.33 -5.91 8.04
N ASP A 85 6.62 -5.75 7.78
CA ASP A 85 7.48 -6.80 7.25
C ASP A 85 7.57 -7.97 8.24
N VAL A 86 7.33 -9.17 7.73
CA VAL A 86 7.28 -10.39 8.55
C VAL A 86 8.66 -10.74 9.11
N SER A 87 9.73 -10.40 8.40
CA SER A 87 11.10 -10.81 8.73
C SER A 87 11.74 -9.97 9.84
N ASN A 88 11.48 -8.66 9.85
CA ASN A 88 12.17 -7.71 10.73
C ASN A 88 11.23 -6.77 11.51
N ASN A 89 9.91 -6.89 11.34
CA ASN A 89 8.89 -6.02 11.93
C ASN A 89 8.97 -4.53 11.53
N GLU A 90 9.72 -4.19 10.50
CA GLU A 90 9.72 -2.83 9.94
C GLU A 90 8.32 -2.52 9.42
N ALA A 91 7.76 -1.40 9.89
CA ALA A 91 6.40 -1.00 9.56
C ALA A 91 6.40 0.33 8.80
N PHE A 92 5.58 0.42 7.76
CA PHE A 92 5.35 1.68 7.07
C PHE A 92 3.88 1.90 6.72
N LEU A 93 3.52 3.18 6.66
CA LEU A 93 2.16 3.62 6.36
C LEU A 93 1.82 3.30 4.89
N LEU A 94 0.75 2.53 4.68
CA LEU A 94 0.17 2.29 3.36
C LEU A 94 -0.94 3.28 3.03
N PHE A 95 -1.72 3.70 4.02
CA PHE A 95 -2.81 4.64 3.81
C PHE A 95 -3.28 5.24 5.13
N ASP A 96 -3.55 6.55 5.14
CA ASP A 96 -4.25 7.21 6.23
C ASP A 96 -5.43 7.99 5.67
N GLY A 97 -6.65 7.55 5.97
CA GLY A 97 -7.85 8.20 5.47
C GLY A 97 -8.06 9.62 6.00
N CYS A 98 -7.46 10.01 7.13
CA CYS A 98 -7.55 11.38 7.63
C CYS A 98 -6.66 12.36 6.85
N ILE A 99 -5.62 11.86 6.19
CA ILE A 99 -4.58 12.67 5.55
C ILE A 99 -4.65 12.54 4.02
N HIS A 100 -4.80 11.31 3.55
CA HIS A 100 -4.79 10.94 2.13
C HIS A 100 -6.19 10.69 1.57
N GLY A 101 -7.18 10.47 2.44
CA GLY A 101 -8.58 10.34 2.03
C GLY A 101 -9.17 11.70 1.67
N TYR A 102 -10.02 11.73 0.65
CA TYR A 102 -10.74 12.94 0.27
C TYR A 102 -12.20 12.62 -0.07
N ASN A 103 -13.11 13.34 0.57
CA ASN A 103 -14.53 13.27 0.32
C ASN A 103 -14.99 14.60 -0.28
N ALA A 104 -15.09 14.64 -1.61
CA ALA A 104 -15.37 15.88 -2.36
C ALA A 104 -16.72 16.51 -2.04
N MET A 105 -17.67 15.73 -1.51
CA MET A 105 -19.01 16.22 -1.19
C MET A 105 -19.07 16.94 0.16
N PHE A 106 -18.26 16.51 1.13
CA PHE A 106 -18.33 16.98 2.51
C PHE A 106 -17.09 17.74 2.98
N CYS A 107 -15.98 17.69 2.22
CA CYS A 107 -14.73 18.36 2.55
C CYS A 107 -14.30 18.10 4.00
N ASP A 108 -14.38 16.83 4.41
CA ASP A 108 -14.23 16.39 5.80
C ASP A 108 -12.94 16.94 6.42
N LYS A 109 -13.06 17.48 7.63
CA LYS A 109 -11.92 17.90 8.46
C LYS A 109 -11.90 17.08 9.73
N TYR A 110 -10.72 16.60 10.10
CA TYR A 110 -10.54 15.76 11.27
C TYR A 110 -9.81 16.54 12.38
N THR A 111 -10.28 16.36 13.60
CA THR A 111 -9.63 16.92 14.80
C THR A 111 -8.27 16.25 15.05
N LYS A 112 -7.38 16.90 15.80
CA LYS A 112 -6.11 16.30 16.24
C LYS A 112 -6.32 14.95 16.92
N GLN A 113 -7.34 14.87 17.77
CA GLN A 113 -7.70 13.63 18.46
C GLN A 113 -8.07 12.51 17.47
N GLN A 114 -8.85 12.81 16.42
CA GLN A 114 -9.16 11.82 15.39
C GLN A 114 -7.93 11.41 14.60
N ILE A 115 -6.99 12.31 14.34
CA ILE A 115 -5.77 12.00 13.59
C ILE A 115 -4.82 11.11 14.41
N GLU A 116 -4.63 11.46 15.68
CA GLU A 116 -3.61 10.88 16.58
C GLU A 116 -4.13 9.63 17.33
N ASN A 117 -5.37 9.62 17.82
CA ASN A 117 -5.90 8.53 18.65
C ASN A 117 -6.52 7.40 17.81
N ARG A 118 -5.73 6.88 16.87
CA ARG A 118 -6.09 5.75 16.00
C ARG A 118 -4.95 4.75 15.91
N SER A 119 -4.77 3.97 16.97
CA SER A 119 -3.78 2.90 16.95
C SER A 119 -4.24 1.77 16.01
N ALA A 120 -3.32 1.33 15.15
CA ALA A 120 -3.56 0.30 14.15
C ALA A 120 -3.25 -1.10 14.72
N ASP A 121 -3.95 -1.49 15.78
CA ASP A 121 -3.61 -2.69 16.56
C ASP A 121 -4.17 -3.99 15.96
N LYS A 122 -5.13 -3.90 15.04
CA LYS A 122 -5.77 -5.07 14.43
C LYS A 122 -4.90 -5.61 13.30
N ILE A 123 -4.74 -6.92 13.25
CA ILE A 123 -4.11 -7.62 12.13
C ILE A 123 -5.21 -8.07 11.16
N TYR A 124 -5.02 -7.82 9.88
CA TYR A 124 -5.89 -8.33 8.83
C TYR A 124 -5.69 -9.83 8.68
N THR A 125 -6.80 -10.55 8.57
CA THR A 125 -6.83 -11.97 8.20
C THR A 125 -7.73 -12.13 6.98
N SER A 126 -7.26 -12.90 6.00
CA SER A 126 -8.01 -13.30 4.82
C SER A 126 -9.16 -14.22 5.20
N GLU A 127 -10.06 -14.49 4.25
CA GLU A 127 -11.16 -15.44 4.48
C GLU A 127 -10.66 -16.88 4.70
N ASN A 128 -9.46 -17.20 4.20
CA ASN A 128 -8.81 -18.50 4.36
C ASN A 128 -8.00 -18.62 5.65
N GLY A 129 -7.86 -17.54 6.43
CA GLY A 129 -7.07 -17.52 7.65
C GLY A 129 -5.64 -16.97 7.50
N ASP A 130 -5.22 -16.62 6.28
CA ASP A 130 -3.88 -16.07 6.02
C ASP A 130 -3.77 -14.65 6.56
N ASN A 131 -2.63 -14.32 7.18
CA ASN A 131 -2.33 -12.99 7.69
C ASN A 131 -1.00 -12.42 7.19
N GLU A 132 -0.32 -13.16 6.31
CA GLU A 132 0.94 -12.78 5.67
C GLU A 132 0.76 -12.87 4.13
N PHE A 133 1.23 -11.84 3.40
CA PHE A 133 0.99 -11.66 1.96
C PHE A 133 2.23 -11.18 1.22
#